data_AF-A0A2K8PRS8-F1
#
_entry.id   AF-A0A2K8PRS8-F1
#
_cell.length_a   1.000
_cell.length_b   1.000
_cell.length_c   1.000
_cell.angle_alpha   90.00
_cell.angle_beta   90.00
_cell.angle_gamma   90.00
#
_symmetry.space_group_name_H-M   'P 1'
#
loop_
_entity.id
_entity.type
_entity.pdbx_description
1 polymer ?
#
loop_
_entity_poly.entity_id
_entity_poly.type
_entity_poly.pdbx_seq_one_letter_code
_entity_poly.pdbx_strand_id
1 'polypeptide(L)'
;MRAAILTVAGSIIVGCLGLWSGVFSGKDDRDDPKPAPSASQAGPSSGGAGPGQVLPACGGKPGLDVTVEPKQLTVASDGSLTAEVNCTLGAGLHLSWIVQIDGVGKPVPHTNYYHKDDLGRPGPYTFDVHLSQAVPGSARTIYVVLTDDFSYRQLSDNRNPDGSLLKLPNGARKVSNSVLVKRY
;
A
#
# COMPACT_ATOMS: atom_id res chain seq x y z
N MET A 1 -23.32 -5.41 -64.61
CA MET A 1 -24.05 -4.13 -64.68
C MET A 1 -25.13 -4.20 -63.60
N ARG A 2 -25.24 -3.34 -62.59
CA ARG A 2 -24.99 -1.90 -62.49
C ARG A 2 -24.35 -1.55 -61.13
N ALA A 3 -23.48 -0.55 -61.17
CA ALA A 3 -22.91 0.14 -60.03
C ALA A 3 -23.88 1.18 -59.47
N ALA A 4 -23.78 1.47 -58.17
CA ALA A 4 -24.06 2.79 -57.57
C ALA A 4 -23.83 2.71 -56.04
N ILE A 5 -23.39 3.72 -55.29
CA ILE A 5 -22.82 5.06 -55.50
C ILE A 5 -22.14 5.39 -54.15
N LEU A 6 -20.92 5.94 -54.21
CA LEU A 6 -20.21 6.58 -53.09
C LEU A 6 -20.85 7.95 -52.80
N THR A 7 -21.04 8.31 -51.53
CA THR A 7 -21.18 9.72 -51.12
C THR A 7 -20.32 10.00 -49.90
N VAL A 8 -19.32 10.84 -50.12
CA VAL A 8 -18.47 11.54 -49.14
C VAL A 8 -19.07 12.92 -48.88
N ALA A 9 -18.76 13.49 -47.71
CA ALA A 9 -18.91 14.87 -47.23
C ALA A 9 -19.93 14.99 -46.09
N GLY A 10 -19.70 15.74 -45.01
CA GLY A 10 -18.65 16.71 -44.70
C GLY A 10 -19.03 17.41 -43.39
N SER A 11 -18.00 17.83 -42.67
CA SER A 11 -17.92 18.36 -41.31
C SER A 11 -18.84 19.53 -40.94
N ILE A 12 -19.23 19.65 -39.66
CA ILE A 12 -19.19 20.92 -38.90
C ILE A 12 -18.68 20.66 -37.46
N ILE A 13 -17.46 21.11 -37.20
CA ILE A 13 -16.91 21.41 -35.87
C ILE A 13 -17.13 22.91 -35.67
N VAL A 14 -17.93 23.31 -34.68
CA VAL A 14 -17.96 24.65 -34.04
C VAL A 14 -18.60 24.43 -32.66
N GLY A 15 -17.88 24.46 -31.54
CA GLY A 15 -17.44 25.64 -30.79
C GLY A 15 -17.94 25.44 -29.34
N CYS A 16 -17.34 25.91 -28.25
CA CYS A 16 -16.33 26.93 -28.06
C CYS A 16 -15.89 26.91 -26.58
N LEU A 17 -14.66 27.37 -26.33
CA LEU A 17 -14.23 28.15 -25.16
C LEU A 17 -13.96 27.42 -23.82
N GLY A 18 -12.66 27.20 -23.61
CA GLY A 18 -12.02 27.02 -22.31
C GLY A 18 -10.52 27.29 -22.40
N LEU A 19 -10.15 28.39 -23.05
CA LEU A 19 -8.79 28.96 -23.12
C LEU A 19 -8.36 29.44 -21.74
N TRP A 20 -7.34 28.82 -21.14
CA TRP A 20 -6.39 29.54 -20.27
C TRP A 20 -4.97 29.22 -20.75
N SER A 21 -4.37 30.22 -21.37
CA SER A 21 -3.01 30.25 -21.89
C SER A 21 -2.07 30.94 -20.89
N GLY A 22 -0.84 30.45 -20.81
CA GLY A 22 0.33 31.19 -20.29
C GLY A 22 0.85 30.67 -18.94
N VAL A 23 2.15 30.57 -18.68
CA VAL A 23 3.35 30.99 -19.43
C VAL A 23 4.57 30.27 -18.81
N PHE A 24 5.58 29.92 -19.62
CA PHE A 24 6.91 29.51 -19.14
C PHE A 24 7.86 30.72 -19.15
N SER A 25 8.42 31.05 -17.98
CA SER A 25 9.67 31.80 -17.69
C SER A 25 9.68 32.03 -16.18
N GLY A 26 10.72 31.84 -15.39
CA GLY A 26 12.13 31.49 -15.51
C GLY A 26 12.71 31.53 -14.07
N LYS A 27 13.89 30.93 -13.86
CA LYS A 27 14.86 31.10 -12.75
C LYS A 27 14.63 32.32 -11.82
N ASP A 28 14.80 32.30 -10.49
CA ASP A 28 15.84 31.69 -9.64
C ASP A 28 15.37 31.52 -8.17
N ASP A 29 16.03 30.59 -7.50
CA ASP A 29 16.40 30.52 -6.07
C ASP A 29 15.40 30.89 -4.96
N ARG A 30 14.93 29.85 -4.27
CA ARG A 30 14.99 29.78 -2.79
C ARG A 30 14.69 28.36 -2.30
N ASP A 31 15.59 27.86 -1.44
CA ASP A 31 15.41 26.69 -0.60
C ASP A 31 14.03 26.66 0.08
N ASP A 32 13.27 25.58 -0.10
CA ASP A 32 12.25 25.13 0.85
C ASP A 32 11.77 23.70 0.51
N PRO A 33 11.22 22.93 1.46
CA PRO A 33 11.83 21.69 1.92
C PRO A 33 11.17 20.44 1.34
N LYS A 34 11.94 19.35 1.35
CA LYS A 34 11.52 17.96 1.14
C LYS A 34 10.10 17.70 1.71
N PRO A 35 9.18 17.05 0.97
CA PRO A 35 7.85 16.74 1.49
C PRO A 35 7.99 15.89 2.75
N ALA A 36 7.55 16.43 3.89
CA ALA A 36 7.40 15.66 5.10
C ALA A 36 6.23 14.68 4.91
N PRO A 37 6.36 13.40 5.32
CA PRO A 37 5.21 12.49 5.34
C PRO A 37 4.16 13.05 6.30
N SER A 38 2.90 13.08 5.85
CA SER A 38 1.75 13.55 6.60
C SER A 38 1.65 12.83 7.94
N ALA A 39 1.93 13.56 9.02
CA ALA A 39 1.66 13.13 10.38
C ALA A 39 0.21 13.48 10.73
N SER A 40 -0.67 12.48 10.74
CA SER A 40 -2.01 12.61 11.33
C SER A 40 -1.92 12.31 12.83
N GLN A 41 -1.83 13.36 13.67
CA GLN A 41 -2.14 13.36 15.11
C GLN A 41 -3.64 13.68 15.28
N ALA A 42 -4.43 13.23 16.26
CA ALA A 42 -4.25 12.40 17.44
C ALA A 42 -5.65 11.91 17.92
N GLY A 43 -5.69 10.80 18.68
CA GLY A 43 -6.82 10.41 19.53
C GLY A 43 -6.27 9.59 20.72
N PRO A 44 -6.76 9.78 21.96
CA PRO A 44 -6.14 9.20 23.13
C PRO A 44 -6.63 7.75 23.34
N SER A 45 -5.78 6.78 23.06
CA SER A 45 -5.98 5.39 23.48
C SER A 45 -4.83 4.96 24.39
N SER A 46 -5.20 4.71 25.65
CA SER A 46 -4.37 4.25 26.74
C SER A 46 -3.71 2.90 26.41
N GLY A 47 -2.38 2.90 26.39
CA GLY A 47 -1.54 1.71 26.17
C GLY A 47 -0.08 2.02 25.84
N GLY A 48 0.28 3.30 25.71
CA GLY A 48 1.63 3.73 25.40
C GLY A 48 2.63 3.34 26.48
N ALA A 49 3.71 2.70 26.04
CA ALA A 49 4.93 2.50 26.79
C ALA A 49 5.31 3.79 27.56
N GLY A 50 5.46 3.68 28.87
CA GLY A 50 5.74 4.83 29.73
C GLY A 50 7.07 5.50 29.36
N PRO A 51 7.24 6.81 29.64
CA PRO A 51 8.50 7.49 29.42
C PRO A 51 9.63 6.77 30.20
N GLY A 52 10.55 6.14 29.46
CA GLY A 52 11.65 5.35 30.02
C GLY A 52 11.68 3.87 29.59
N GLN A 53 10.68 3.38 28.85
CA GLN A 53 10.68 2.00 28.37
C GLN A 53 11.56 1.84 27.13
N VAL A 54 12.69 1.12 27.27
CA VAL A 54 13.55 0.75 26.14
C VAL A 54 12.83 -0.33 25.33
N LEU A 55 12.36 0.02 24.13
CA LEU A 55 11.73 -0.93 23.23
C LEU A 55 12.78 -1.90 22.64
N PRO A 56 12.45 -3.20 22.47
CA PRO A 56 13.36 -4.16 21.86
C PRO A 56 13.61 -3.84 20.38
N ALA A 57 14.71 -4.33 19.82
CA ALA A 57 14.96 -4.26 18.39
C ALA A 57 13.98 -5.17 17.62
N CYS A 58 13.43 -4.68 16.51
CA CYS A 58 12.56 -5.47 15.64
C CYS A 58 13.32 -6.70 15.11
N GLY A 59 12.66 -7.86 15.08
CA GLY A 59 13.23 -9.13 14.65
C GLY A 59 14.24 -9.74 15.61
N GLY A 60 14.41 -9.17 16.81
CA GLY A 60 15.29 -9.68 17.87
C GLY A 60 14.69 -10.87 18.63
N LYS A 61 13.36 -10.99 18.70
CA LYS A 61 12.64 -12.16 19.23
C LYS A 61 11.58 -12.64 18.23
N PRO A 62 11.32 -13.95 18.12
CA PRO A 62 10.21 -14.43 17.30
C PRO A 62 8.87 -14.00 17.90
N GLY A 63 8.07 -13.31 17.10
CA GLY A 63 6.63 -13.15 17.35
C GLY A 63 6.22 -11.78 17.88
N LEU A 64 5.50 -11.05 17.01
CA LEU A 64 4.62 -9.91 17.31
C LEU A 64 5.32 -8.63 17.78
N ASP A 65 6.43 -8.26 17.13
CA ASP A 65 6.97 -6.90 17.24
C ASP A 65 5.94 -5.84 16.83
N VAL A 66 5.02 -6.24 15.94
CA VAL A 66 3.91 -5.44 15.46
C VAL A 66 2.60 -6.19 15.70
N THR A 67 1.60 -5.52 16.27
CA THR A 67 0.26 -6.09 16.46
C THR A 67 -0.70 -5.40 15.51
N VAL A 68 -1.45 -6.17 14.71
CA VAL A 68 -2.44 -5.65 13.75
C VAL A 68 -3.84 -6.02 14.20
N GLU A 69 -4.73 -5.03 14.28
CA GLU A 69 -6.13 -5.20 14.66
C GLU A 69 -7.08 -4.55 13.63
N PRO A 70 -8.32 -5.03 13.51
CA PRO A 70 -8.86 -6.24 14.14
C PRO A 70 -8.26 -7.53 13.55
N LYS A 71 -8.21 -8.62 14.33
CA LYS A 71 -7.72 -9.95 13.84
C LYS A 71 -8.44 -10.48 12.60
N GLN A 72 -9.71 -10.13 12.42
CA GLN A 72 -10.49 -10.45 11.23
C GLN A 72 -11.43 -9.29 10.92
N LEU A 73 -11.60 -9.00 9.63
CA LEU A 73 -12.47 -7.95 9.15
C LEU A 73 -13.30 -8.43 7.95
N THR A 74 -14.57 -8.06 7.91
CA THR A 74 -15.48 -8.39 6.80
C THR A 74 -16.10 -7.10 6.30
N VAL A 75 -15.97 -6.80 5.00
CA VAL A 75 -16.31 -5.50 4.41
C VAL A 75 -17.08 -5.63 3.11
N ALA A 76 -17.95 -4.66 2.80
CA ALA A 76 -18.66 -4.61 1.53
C ALA A 76 -17.75 -4.09 0.40
N SER A 77 -16.93 -3.07 0.72
CA SER A 77 -16.00 -2.42 -0.21
C SER A 77 -14.67 -2.11 0.46
N ASP A 78 -14.69 -1.38 1.56
CA ASP A 78 -13.50 -0.81 2.18
C ASP A 78 -13.45 -1.13 3.67
N GLY A 79 -12.23 -1.24 4.20
CA GLY A 79 -11.97 -1.48 5.61
C GLY A 79 -10.71 -0.75 6.06
N SER A 80 -10.49 -0.71 7.36
CA SER A 80 -9.28 -0.11 7.92
C SER A 80 -8.72 -1.02 9.00
N LEU A 81 -7.40 -1.17 9.00
CA LEU A 81 -6.63 -1.91 9.99
C LEU A 81 -5.71 -0.95 10.73
N THR A 82 -5.42 -1.25 11.99
CA THR A 82 -4.43 -0.53 12.79
C THR A 82 -3.30 -1.46 13.15
N ALA A 83 -2.05 -1.05 12.88
CA ALA A 83 -0.86 -1.69 13.42
C ALA A 83 -0.29 -0.88 14.57
N GLU A 84 0.10 -1.54 15.65
CA GLU A 84 0.89 -0.97 16.73
C GLU A 84 2.32 -1.54 16.66
N VAL A 85 3.30 -0.68 16.39
CA VAL A 85 4.72 -1.06 16.31
C VAL A 85 5.36 -0.89 17.69
N ASN A 86 5.74 -2.01 18.31
CA ASN A 86 6.29 -2.07 19.67
C ASN A 86 7.80 -2.38 19.68
N CYS A 87 8.51 -2.01 18.61
CA CYS A 87 9.93 -2.31 18.45
C CYS A 87 10.69 -1.13 17.81
N THR A 88 11.98 -1.05 18.08
CA THR A 88 12.89 -0.09 17.44
C THR A 88 13.52 -0.70 16.19
N LEU A 89 13.43 0.01 15.07
CA LEU A 89 14.02 -0.42 13.81
C LEU A 89 15.54 -0.25 13.83
N GLY A 90 16.29 -1.27 13.43
CA GLY A 90 17.73 -1.19 13.22
C GLY A 90 18.07 -0.40 11.95
N ALA A 91 19.29 0.13 11.86
CA ALA A 91 19.76 0.79 10.65
C ALA A 91 19.76 -0.18 9.46
N GLY A 92 19.23 0.25 8.30
CA GLY A 92 19.13 -0.55 7.09
C GLY A 92 18.05 -1.65 7.12
N LEU A 93 17.16 -1.62 8.12
CA LEU A 93 15.97 -2.46 8.17
C LEU A 93 14.74 -1.65 7.80
N HIS A 94 13.72 -2.33 7.27
CA HIS A 94 12.43 -1.77 6.89
C HIS A 94 11.29 -2.65 7.36
N LEU A 95 10.26 -2.03 7.93
CA LEU A 95 8.99 -2.68 8.21
C LEU A 95 7.99 -2.24 7.15
N SER A 96 7.30 -3.18 6.52
CA SER A 96 6.37 -2.85 5.44
C SER A 96 5.10 -3.69 5.51
N TRP A 97 3.99 -3.08 5.12
CA TRP A 97 2.73 -3.79 4.93
C TRP A 97 2.79 -4.72 3.72
N ILE A 98 2.36 -5.96 3.92
CA ILE A 98 2.20 -6.97 2.88
C ILE A 98 0.73 -7.39 2.82
N VAL A 99 0.18 -7.32 1.62
CA VAL A 99 -1.15 -7.83 1.30
C VAL A 99 -1.00 -9.09 0.47
N GLN A 100 -1.29 -10.23 1.06
CA GLN A 100 -1.36 -11.52 0.38
C GLN A 100 -2.77 -11.73 -0.17
N ILE A 101 -2.88 -11.99 -1.47
CA ILE A 101 -4.15 -12.38 -2.09
C ILE A 101 -4.34 -13.88 -1.87
N ASP A 102 -5.29 -14.23 -1.01
CA ASP A 102 -5.76 -15.61 -0.87
C ASP A 102 -6.88 -15.78 -1.89
N GLY A 103 -6.50 -16.21 -3.10
CA GLY A 103 -7.35 -16.00 -4.26
C GLY A 103 -8.73 -16.62 -4.16
N VAL A 104 -9.66 -15.99 -4.86
CA VAL A 104 -11.03 -16.48 -5.08
C VAL A 104 -11.31 -16.43 -6.57
N GLY A 105 -11.59 -17.60 -7.14
CA GLY A 105 -11.70 -17.83 -8.58
C GLY A 105 -10.77 -18.97 -9.01
N LYS A 106 -11.31 -20.04 -9.59
CA LYS A 106 -10.49 -21.15 -10.09
C LYS A 106 -10.10 -20.89 -11.54
N PRO A 107 -8.82 -21.04 -11.92
CA PRO A 107 -7.67 -21.28 -11.04
C PRO A 107 -7.13 -19.97 -10.45
N VAL A 108 -6.77 -19.97 -9.15
CA VAL A 108 -5.86 -18.98 -8.58
C VAL A 108 -4.47 -19.49 -8.94
N PRO A 109 -3.76 -18.92 -9.93
CA PRO A 109 -2.55 -19.57 -10.44
C PRO A 109 -1.42 -19.49 -9.43
N HIS A 110 -1.31 -18.36 -8.71
CA HIS A 110 -0.25 -18.07 -7.74
C HIS A 110 -0.75 -17.15 -6.62
N THR A 111 -0.11 -17.23 -5.46
CA THR A 111 -0.29 -16.26 -4.37
C THR A 111 0.45 -14.98 -4.73
N ASN A 112 -0.29 -13.87 -4.90
CA ASN A 112 0.30 -12.56 -5.18
C ASN A 112 0.42 -11.74 -3.90
N TYR A 113 1.45 -10.90 -3.84
CA TYR A 113 1.70 -9.98 -2.74
C TYR A 113 1.70 -8.53 -3.24
N TYR A 114 1.08 -7.62 -2.49
CA TYR A 114 1.26 -6.19 -2.69
C TYR A 114 2.03 -5.58 -1.54
N HIS A 115 3.05 -4.81 -1.90
CA HIS A 115 3.73 -3.90 -0.99
C HIS A 115 3.03 -2.55 -1.01
N LYS A 116 2.83 -1.97 0.17
CA LYS A 116 2.13 -0.68 0.32
C LYS A 116 3.04 0.37 0.93
N ASP A 117 3.11 0.42 2.25
CA ASP A 117 3.72 1.52 3.00
C ASP A 117 4.69 1.00 4.06
N ASP A 118 5.66 1.85 4.42
CA ASP A 118 6.65 1.57 5.46
C ASP A 118 6.24 2.10 6.84
N LEU A 119 6.60 1.32 7.86
CA LEU A 119 6.40 1.64 9.26
C LEU A 119 7.77 1.99 9.87
N GLY A 120 8.06 3.28 10.03
CA GLY A 120 9.41 3.74 10.36
C GLY A 120 9.71 3.84 11.87
N ARG A 121 8.77 4.36 12.65
CA ARG A 121 8.94 4.62 14.09
C ARG A 121 7.95 3.79 14.93
N PRO A 122 8.27 3.48 16.19
CA PRO A 122 7.29 2.90 17.11
C PRO A 122 6.01 3.73 17.19
N GLY A 123 4.88 3.05 17.38
CA GLY A 123 3.55 3.67 17.51
C GLY A 123 2.51 3.14 16.51
N PRO A 124 1.35 3.83 16.45
CA PRO A 124 0.22 3.37 15.65
C PRO A 124 0.33 3.77 14.18
N TYR A 125 -0.11 2.87 13.30
CA TYR A 125 -0.26 3.05 11.86
C TYR A 125 -1.61 2.56 11.41
N THR A 126 -2.19 3.22 10.41
CA THR A 126 -3.45 2.80 9.80
C THR A 126 -3.20 2.30 8.39
N PHE A 127 -3.92 1.25 7.99
CA PHE A 127 -3.88 0.69 6.66
C PHE A 127 -5.30 0.54 6.11
N ASP A 128 -5.60 1.31 5.07
CA ASP A 128 -6.89 1.24 4.40
C ASP A 128 -6.90 0.15 3.33
N VAL A 129 -7.87 -0.75 3.46
CA VAL A 129 -8.05 -1.92 2.61
C VAL A 129 -9.18 -1.64 1.63
N HIS A 130 -8.85 -1.62 0.34
CA HIS A 130 -9.83 -1.46 -0.74
C HIS A 130 -10.11 -2.79 -1.45
N LEU A 131 -11.31 -3.34 -1.25
CA LEU A 131 -11.84 -4.55 -1.89
C LEU A 131 -12.97 -4.25 -2.89
N SER A 132 -13.30 -2.99 -3.16
CA SER A 132 -14.41 -2.60 -4.04
C SER A 132 -14.40 -3.28 -5.41
N GLN A 133 -13.22 -3.52 -5.98
CA GLN A 133 -13.01 -4.19 -7.27
C GLN A 133 -12.84 -5.72 -7.18
N ALA A 134 -12.76 -6.33 -5.99
CA ALA A 134 -12.55 -7.77 -5.81
C ALA A 134 -13.87 -8.56 -5.82
N VAL A 135 -13.97 -9.76 -6.36
CA VAL A 135 -15.25 -10.51 -6.37
C VAL A 135 -15.77 -10.78 -4.94
N PRO A 136 -17.10 -10.73 -4.65
CA PRO A 136 -17.62 -11.16 -3.35
C PRO A 136 -17.10 -12.55 -2.94
N GLY A 137 -16.76 -12.71 -1.66
CA GLY A 137 -16.07 -13.87 -1.13
C GLY A 137 -14.54 -13.78 -1.19
N SER A 138 -13.96 -12.82 -1.94
CA SER A 138 -12.52 -12.58 -1.98
C SER A 138 -11.94 -12.33 -0.59
N ALA A 139 -10.77 -12.92 -0.33
CA ALA A 139 -10.05 -12.74 0.92
C ALA A 139 -8.64 -12.19 0.67
N ARG A 140 -8.18 -11.34 1.58
CA ARG A 140 -6.80 -10.89 1.64
C ARG A 140 -6.26 -11.12 3.04
N THR A 141 -5.07 -11.69 3.13
CA THR A 141 -4.33 -11.78 4.39
C THR A 141 -3.34 -10.63 4.45
N ILE A 142 -3.43 -9.80 5.48
CA ILE A 142 -2.59 -8.62 5.68
C ILE A 142 -1.71 -8.81 6.90
N TYR A 143 -0.44 -8.46 6.78
CA TYR A 143 0.55 -8.53 7.86
C TYR A 143 1.73 -7.59 7.56
N VAL A 144 2.61 -7.43 8.54
CA VAL A 144 3.84 -6.64 8.43
C VAL A 144 5.05 -7.56 8.39
N VAL A 145 5.98 -7.26 7.49
CA VAL A 145 7.27 -7.94 7.37
C VAL A 145 8.42 -7.00 7.71
N LEU A 146 9.49 -7.56 8.25
CA LEU A 146 10.78 -6.93 8.40
C LEU A 146 11.71 -7.39 7.26
N THR A 147 12.36 -6.44 6.61
CA THR A 147 13.31 -6.66 5.50
C THR A 147 14.59 -5.87 5.73
N ASP A 148 15.69 -6.32 5.10
CA ASP A 148 16.89 -5.50 4.95
C ASP A 148 16.79 -4.60 3.70
N ASP A 149 17.69 -3.62 3.57
CA ASP A 149 17.76 -2.70 2.43
C ASP A 149 17.71 -3.40 1.06
N PHE A 150 18.38 -4.54 0.92
CA PHE A 150 18.46 -5.27 -0.34
C PHE A 150 17.11 -5.90 -0.69
N SER A 151 16.50 -6.61 0.25
CA SER A 151 15.20 -7.25 0.11
C SER A 151 14.10 -6.21 -0.08
N TYR A 152 14.20 -5.09 0.62
CA TYR A 152 13.27 -3.97 0.49
C TYR A 152 13.30 -3.35 -0.92
N ARG A 153 14.50 -3.16 -1.49
CA ARG A 153 14.62 -2.73 -2.90
C ARG A 153 13.99 -3.74 -3.85
N GLN A 154 14.17 -5.04 -3.61
CA GLN A 154 13.52 -6.06 -4.42
C GLN A 154 11.98 -6.02 -4.36
N LEU A 155 11.38 -5.66 -3.22
CA LEU A 155 9.92 -5.44 -3.12
C LEU A 155 9.45 -4.27 -4.00
N SER A 156 10.30 -3.27 -4.19
CA SER A 156 10.00 -2.09 -5.01
C SER A 156 10.27 -2.33 -6.50
N ASP A 157 11.37 -2.99 -6.82
CA ASP A 157 11.88 -3.10 -8.19
C ASP A 157 11.30 -4.28 -8.97
N ASN A 158 10.93 -5.39 -8.30
CA ASN A 158 10.50 -6.63 -8.97
C ASN A 158 8.97 -6.77 -9.07
N ARG A 159 8.26 -5.67 -9.30
CA ARG A 159 6.79 -5.68 -9.39
C ARG A 159 6.32 -6.07 -10.80
N ASN A 160 5.27 -6.87 -10.85
CA ASN A 160 4.48 -7.10 -12.06
C ASN A 160 3.85 -5.77 -12.54
N PRO A 161 3.35 -5.69 -13.78
CA PRO A 161 2.70 -4.49 -14.30
C PRO A 161 1.49 -4.00 -13.46
N ASP A 162 0.84 -4.91 -12.74
CA ASP A 162 -0.26 -4.62 -11.82
C ASP A 162 0.20 -4.23 -10.40
N GLY A 163 1.52 -4.10 -10.18
CA GLY A 163 2.13 -3.76 -8.90
C GLY A 163 2.30 -4.94 -7.93
N SER A 164 1.89 -6.15 -8.32
CA SER A 164 2.00 -7.35 -7.48
C SER A 164 3.38 -8.00 -7.55
N LEU A 165 3.68 -8.86 -6.57
CA LEU A 165 4.85 -9.72 -6.51
C LEU A 165 4.38 -11.19 -6.50
N LEU A 166 5.02 -12.05 -7.29
CA LEU A 166 4.71 -13.50 -7.30
C LEU A 166 5.19 -14.22 -6.03
N LYS A 167 6.20 -13.67 -5.36
CA LYS A 167 6.75 -14.18 -4.11
C LYS A 167 7.40 -13.05 -3.33
N LEU A 168 7.47 -13.20 -2.01
CA LEU A 168 8.30 -12.34 -1.18
C LEU A 168 9.79 -12.61 -1.44
N PRO A 169 10.65 -11.58 -1.35
CA PRO A 169 12.09 -11.75 -1.48
C PRO A 169 12.65 -12.57 -0.32
N ASN A 170 13.78 -13.23 -0.59
CA ASN A 170 14.52 -13.95 0.44
C ASN A 170 14.96 -12.95 1.52
N GLY A 171 14.76 -13.28 2.80
CA GLY A 171 15.11 -12.40 3.92
C GLY A 171 13.93 -11.61 4.49
N ALA A 172 12.78 -11.56 3.80
CA ALA A 172 11.55 -11.03 4.38
C ALA A 172 11.06 -11.92 5.53
N ARG A 173 10.93 -11.34 6.73
CA ARG A 173 10.49 -12.04 7.94
C ARG A 173 9.19 -11.45 8.44
N LYS A 174 8.15 -12.27 8.60
CA LYS A 174 6.91 -11.81 9.22
C LYS A 174 7.13 -11.49 10.69
N VAL A 175 6.78 -10.29 11.11
CA VAL A 175 6.93 -9.81 12.50
C VAL A 175 5.60 -9.46 13.18
N SER A 176 4.48 -9.57 12.46
CA SER A 176 3.14 -9.36 13.01
C SER A 176 2.25 -10.60 12.99
N ASN A 177 1.10 -10.50 13.66
CA ASN A 177 -0.02 -11.39 13.41
C ASN A 177 -0.60 -11.14 12.01
N SER A 178 -1.28 -12.14 11.49
CA SER A 178 -1.96 -12.07 10.20
C SER A 178 -3.43 -11.71 10.41
N VAL A 179 -3.93 -10.77 9.63
CA VAL A 179 -5.33 -10.34 9.63
C VAL A 179 -6.00 -10.78 8.35
N LEU A 180 -7.16 -11.42 8.47
CA LEU A 180 -7.94 -11.84 7.33
C LEU A 180 -9.04 -10.81 7.04
N VAL A 181 -9.01 -10.21 5.84
CA VAL A 181 -10.03 -9.27 5.37
C VAL A 181 -10.82 -9.90 4.24
N LYS A 182 -12.13 -10.04 4.42
CA LYS A 182 -13.04 -10.68 3.45
C LYS A 182 -14.04 -9.70 2.86
N ARG A 183 -14.27 -9.80 1.55
CA ARG A 183 -15.42 -9.16 0.91
C ARG A 183 -16.66 -10.03 1.09
N TYR A 184 -17.75 -9.47 1.61
CA TYR A 184 -19.06 -10.16 1.65
C TYR A 184 -19.99 -9.73 0.53
#